data_AF-A0A927R332-F1
#
_entry.id   AF-A0A927R332-F1
#
_cell.length_a   1.000
_cell.length_b   1.000
_cell.length_c   1.000
_cell.angle_alpha   90.00
_cell.angle_beta   90.00
_cell.angle_gamma   90.00
#
_symmetry.space_group_name_H-M   'P 1'
#
loop_
_entity.id
_entity.type
_entity.pdbx_description
1 polymer ?
#
loop_
_entity_poly.entity_id
_entity_poly.type
_entity_poly.pdbx_seq_one_letter_code
_entity_poly.pdbx_strand_id
1 'polypeptide(L)'
;MKLKFLYLAITAFIILLVVSCSYNQDVGNITDTDSYEKVREVAWEFIEEKGWNDTAKEGWQSAKVKKIIADNSYELLDKTYEGKEILTVSFKDKENVVVGTPLILVDPDFNEVIGYMAGE
;
A
#
# COMPACT_ATOMS: atom_id res chain seq x y z
N MET A 1 1.34 -54.12 -17.10
CA MET A 1 0.36 -53.83 -16.04
C MET A 1 0.81 -52.73 -15.05
N LYS A 2 1.76 -51.85 -15.40
CA LYS A 2 2.28 -50.79 -14.49
C LYS A 2 2.02 -49.35 -14.95
N LEU A 3 1.67 -49.14 -16.23
CA LEU A 3 1.42 -47.80 -16.78
C LEU A 3 0.02 -47.27 -16.43
N LYS A 4 -0.99 -48.14 -16.35
CA LYS A 4 -2.38 -47.76 -16.02
C LYS A 4 -2.55 -47.28 -14.56
N PHE A 5 -1.74 -47.82 -13.64
CA PHE A 5 -1.75 -47.38 -12.25
C PHE A 5 -1.01 -46.04 -12.06
N LEU A 6 -0.07 -45.70 -12.95
CA LEU A 6 0.62 -44.41 -12.94
C LEU A 6 -0.33 -43.26 -13.31
N TYR A 7 -1.20 -43.47 -14.30
CA TYR A 7 -2.20 -42.46 -14.69
C TYR A 7 -3.24 -42.19 -13.60
N LEU A 8 -3.65 -43.21 -12.84
CA LEU A 8 -4.58 -43.06 -11.71
C LEU A 8 -3.98 -42.25 -10.54
N ALA A 9 -2.66 -42.33 -10.33
CA ALA A 9 -1.99 -41.55 -9.30
C ALA A 9 -1.85 -40.06 -9.67
N ILE A 10 -1.68 -39.75 -10.97
CA ILE A 10 -1.49 -38.38 -11.46
C ILE A 10 -2.82 -37.60 -11.46
N THR A 11 -3.94 -38.22 -11.82
CA THR A 11 -5.26 -37.56 -11.79
C THR A 11 -5.76 -37.27 -10.37
N ALA A 12 -5.34 -38.06 -9.37
CA ALA A 12 -5.72 -37.82 -7.98
C ALA A 12 -5.04 -36.59 -7.36
N PHE A 13 -3.87 -36.18 -7.86
CA PHE A 13 -3.09 -35.07 -7.29
C PHE A 13 -3.60 -33.69 -7.75
N ILE A 14 -4.25 -33.61 -8.91
CA ILE A 14 -4.75 -32.33 -9.49
C ILE A 14 -5.96 -31.78 -8.71
N ILE A 15 -6.71 -32.64 -8.02
CA ILE A 15 -7.94 -32.26 -7.30
C ILE A 15 -7.62 -31.52 -5.98
N LEU A 16 -6.39 -31.62 -5.46
CA LEU A 16 -5.98 -30.99 -4.20
C LEU A 16 -5.47 -29.55 -4.34
N LEU A 17 -5.35 -29.00 -5.55
CA LEU A 17 -4.79 -27.66 -5.78
C LEU A 17 -5.82 -26.53 -5.91
N VAL A 18 -7.12 -26.83 -5.77
CA VAL A 18 -8.18 -25.81 -5.74
C VAL A 18 -8.70 -25.59 -4.31
N VAL A 19 -7.80 -25.22 -3.41
CA VAL A 19 -8.16 -24.41 -2.23
C VAL A 19 -7.76 -22.97 -2.55
N SER A 20 -8.55 -22.34 -3.42
CA SER A 20 -8.54 -20.89 -3.52
C SER A 20 -9.22 -20.37 -2.26
N CYS A 21 -8.44 -19.87 -1.31
CA CYS A 21 -8.97 -19.02 -0.25
C CYS A 21 -9.72 -17.86 -0.92
N SER A 22 -11.05 -17.85 -0.87
CA SER A 22 -11.78 -16.61 -1.08
C SER A 22 -11.49 -15.73 0.13
N TYR A 23 -10.53 -14.83 0.00
CA TYR A 23 -10.33 -13.77 0.97
C TYR A 23 -11.49 -12.79 0.79
N ASN A 24 -12.51 -12.95 1.62
CA ASN A 24 -13.54 -11.93 1.77
C ASN A 24 -12.85 -10.72 2.39
N GLN A 25 -12.66 -9.66 1.60
CA GLN A 25 -12.28 -8.35 2.13
C GLN A 25 -13.48 -7.81 2.90
N ASP A 26 -13.54 -8.11 4.18
CA ASP A 26 -14.37 -7.36 5.12
C ASP A 26 -13.83 -5.93 5.17
N VAL A 27 -14.58 -5.04 4.53
CA VAL A 27 -14.46 -3.59 4.70
C VAL A 27 -14.98 -3.28 6.09
N GLY A 28 -14.08 -3.12 7.05
CA GLY A 28 -14.40 -2.45 8.30
C GLY A 28 -13.77 -3.04 9.55
N ASN A 29 -12.89 -2.22 10.13
CA ASN A 29 -12.57 -2.19 11.56
C ASN A 29 -11.71 -3.35 12.08
N ILE A 30 -10.43 -3.32 11.72
CA ILE A 30 -9.42 -4.10 12.44
C ILE A 30 -8.91 -3.26 13.61
N THR A 31 -9.37 -3.60 14.81
CA THR A 31 -8.65 -3.36 16.05
C THR A 31 -7.62 -4.49 16.23
N ASP A 32 -6.46 -4.35 15.60
CA ASP A 32 -5.23 -5.11 15.85
C ASP A 32 -4.08 -4.10 15.83
N THR A 33 -2.92 -4.50 16.34
CA THR A 33 -1.64 -3.76 16.20
C THR A 33 -1.58 -2.99 14.88
N ASP A 34 -1.33 -1.69 14.94
CA ASP A 34 -1.50 -0.75 13.82
C ASP A 34 -0.71 -1.22 12.58
N SER A 35 -1.42 -1.88 11.65
CA SER A 35 -0.82 -2.64 10.54
C SER A 35 -0.10 -1.76 9.52
N TYR A 36 -0.17 -0.44 9.68
CA TYR A 36 0.44 0.54 8.79
C TYR A 36 1.58 1.34 9.45
N GLU A 37 2.10 0.89 10.60
CA GLU A 37 3.26 1.53 11.24
C GLU A 37 4.41 1.77 10.26
N LYS A 38 4.87 0.71 9.57
CA LYS A 38 5.98 0.83 8.62
C LYS A 38 5.67 1.71 7.42
N VAL A 39 4.43 1.67 6.93
CA VAL A 39 3.96 2.52 5.82
C VAL A 39 4.07 4.00 6.20
N ARG A 40 3.67 4.37 7.43
CA ARG A 40 3.75 5.75 7.91
C ARG A 40 5.18 6.19 8.16
N GLU A 41 6.03 5.31 8.70
CA GLU A 41 7.46 5.60 8.87
C GLU A 41 8.14 5.90 7.53
N VAL A 42 7.98 5.02 6.54
CA VAL A 42 8.65 5.22 5.23
C VAL A 42 8.14 6.47 4.51
N ALA A 43 6.83 6.75 4.59
CA ALA A 43 6.29 7.98 4.04
C ALA A 43 6.83 9.23 4.77
N TRP A 44 7.06 9.14 6.08
CA TRP A 44 7.64 10.23 6.87
C TRP A 44 9.11 10.46 6.55
N GLU A 45 9.91 9.39 6.49
CA GLU A 45 11.32 9.43 6.08
C GLU A 45 11.45 10.13 4.71
N PHE A 46 10.57 9.79 3.76
CA PHE A 46 10.57 10.43 2.44
C PHE A 46 10.29 11.94 2.50
N ILE A 47 9.32 12.41 3.29
CA ILE A 47 9.07 13.86 3.39
C ILE A 47 10.17 14.59 4.19
N GLU A 48 10.85 13.92 5.12
CA GLU A 48 12.04 14.48 5.79
C GLU A 48 13.21 14.62 4.82
N GLU A 49 13.49 13.60 4.02
CA GLU A 49 14.54 13.64 2.99
C GLU A 49 14.31 14.75 1.96
N LYS A 50 13.04 15.03 1.64
CA LYS A 50 12.65 16.12 0.74
C LYS A 50 12.59 17.49 1.40
N GLY A 51 12.69 17.57 2.73
CA GLY A 51 12.53 18.81 3.50
C GLY A 51 11.09 19.35 3.51
N TRP A 52 10.09 18.47 3.36
CA TRP A 52 8.66 18.82 3.36
C TRP A 52 8.00 18.60 4.73
N ASN A 53 8.69 17.98 5.69
CA ASN A 53 8.19 17.74 7.05
C ASN A 53 7.86 19.03 7.83
N ASP A 54 8.43 20.17 7.46
CA ASP A 54 8.16 21.46 8.10
C ASP A 54 6.71 21.93 7.96
N THR A 55 5.94 21.43 6.98
CA THR A 55 4.52 21.77 6.80
C THR A 55 3.58 20.89 7.61
N ALA A 56 4.06 19.76 8.14
CA ALA A 56 3.26 18.80 8.90
C ALA A 56 3.11 19.22 10.38
N LYS A 57 1.87 19.21 10.89
CA LYS A 57 1.55 19.60 12.28
C LYS A 57 2.04 18.58 13.30
N GLU A 58 2.00 17.32 12.94
CA GLU A 58 2.24 16.17 13.82
C GLU A 58 3.14 15.16 13.08
N GLY A 59 3.78 14.26 13.84
CA GLY A 59 4.66 13.25 13.28
C GLY A 59 3.92 12.10 12.58
N TRP A 60 4.70 11.12 12.13
CA TRP A 60 4.22 9.96 11.38
C TRP A 60 3.09 9.18 12.06
N GLN A 61 3.05 9.10 13.39
CA GLN A 61 2.02 8.36 14.13
C GLN A 61 0.60 8.88 13.87
N SER A 62 0.47 10.15 13.50
CA SER A 62 -0.82 10.79 13.23
C SER A 62 -1.33 10.59 11.80
N ALA A 63 -0.49 10.04 10.92
CA ALA A 63 -0.79 9.97 9.50
C ALA A 63 -1.94 8.99 9.22
N LYS A 64 -2.78 9.37 8.25
CA LYS A 64 -3.90 8.53 7.81
C LYS A 64 -3.48 7.75 6.59
N VAL A 65 -3.76 6.45 6.60
CA VAL A 65 -3.50 5.55 5.47
C VAL A 65 -4.81 5.17 4.79
N LYS A 66 -4.85 5.24 3.46
CA LYS A 66 -5.99 4.81 2.64
C LYS A 66 -5.53 4.01 1.44
N LYS A 67 -6.29 2.97 1.08
CA LYS A 67 -6.12 2.24 -0.18
C LYS A 67 -6.82 2.97 -1.31
N ILE A 68 -6.16 3.09 -2.46
CA ILE A 68 -6.71 3.68 -3.69
C ILE A 68 -6.19 2.92 -4.92
N ILE A 69 -6.73 3.25 -6.10
CA ILE A 69 -6.13 2.89 -7.39
C ILE A 69 -5.30 4.09 -7.86
N ALA A 70 -4.03 3.86 -8.21
CA ALA A 70 -3.17 4.92 -8.73
C ALA A 70 -3.67 5.38 -10.10
N ASP A 71 -3.75 6.70 -10.29
CA ASP A 71 -4.12 7.33 -11.55
C ASP A 71 -3.11 8.44 -11.92
N ASN A 72 -3.44 9.21 -12.95
CA ASN A 72 -2.60 10.28 -13.48
C ASN A 72 -2.63 11.59 -12.67
N SER A 73 -3.38 11.65 -11.55
CA SER A 73 -3.38 12.81 -10.66
C SER A 73 -2.14 12.87 -9.75
N TYR A 74 -1.37 11.77 -9.69
CA TYR A 74 -0.18 11.63 -8.87
C TYR A 74 1.11 11.72 -9.69
N GLU A 75 2.17 12.23 -9.06
CA GLU A 75 3.53 12.10 -9.58
C GLU A 75 4.08 10.71 -9.21
N LEU A 76 3.93 9.75 -10.14
CA LEU A 76 4.47 8.40 -9.99
C LEU A 76 5.98 8.38 -10.28
N LEU A 77 6.77 7.95 -9.31
CA LEU A 77 8.21 7.68 -9.46
C LEU A 77 8.43 6.41 -10.28
N ASP A 78 7.53 5.44 -10.15
CA ASP A 78 7.44 4.26 -11.03
C ASP A 78 6.07 4.20 -11.72
N LYS A 79 6.08 4.40 -13.03
CA LYS A 79 4.88 4.36 -13.87
C LYS A 79 4.26 2.96 -13.99
N THR A 80 4.97 1.90 -13.62
CA THR A 80 4.38 0.55 -13.61
C THR A 80 3.24 0.42 -12.60
N TYR A 81 3.07 1.37 -11.67
CA TYR A 81 1.97 1.39 -10.71
C TYR A 81 0.68 2.03 -11.22
N GLU A 82 0.67 2.63 -12.41
CA GLU A 82 -0.56 3.18 -12.98
C GLU A 82 -1.65 2.11 -13.08
N GLY A 83 -2.83 2.40 -12.53
CA GLY A 83 -3.96 1.47 -12.46
C GLY A 83 -3.85 0.35 -11.42
N LYS A 84 -2.82 0.33 -10.56
CA LYS A 84 -2.67 -0.65 -9.47
C LYS A 84 -3.25 -0.15 -8.14
N GLU A 85 -3.64 -1.08 -7.26
CA GLU A 85 -3.96 -0.77 -5.86
C GLU A 85 -2.68 -0.36 -5.12
N ILE A 86 -2.74 0.77 -4.42
CA ILE A 86 -1.63 1.34 -3.65
C ILE A 86 -2.14 1.92 -2.32
N LEU A 87 -1.22 2.28 -1.44
CA LEU A 87 -1.52 3.02 -0.21
C LEU A 87 -1.20 4.50 -0.39
N THR A 88 -2.07 5.36 0.14
CA THR A 88 -1.81 6.79 0.31
C THR A 88 -1.64 7.11 1.78
N VAL A 89 -0.67 7.95 2.08
CA VAL A 89 -0.37 8.46 3.42
C VAL A 89 -0.56 9.96 3.40
N SER A 90 -1.50 10.46 4.20
CA SER A 90 -1.75 11.89 4.37
C SER A 90 -1.37 12.34 5.78
N PHE A 91 -0.63 13.45 5.85
CA PHE A 91 -0.28 14.12 7.09
C PHE A 91 -1.19 15.33 7.31
N LYS A 92 -1.34 15.74 8.57
CA LYS A 92 -2.12 16.92 8.91
C LYS A 92 -1.24 18.16 8.79
N ASP A 93 -1.73 19.19 8.13
CA ASP A 93 -0.97 20.42 7.94
C ASP A 93 -0.93 21.30 9.18
N LYS A 94 0.17 22.02 9.34
CA LYS A 94 0.26 23.17 10.25
C LYS A 94 -0.71 24.25 9.80
N GLU A 95 -1.17 25.04 10.75
CA GLU A 95 -2.02 26.20 10.44
C GLU A 95 -1.19 27.28 9.74
N ASN A 96 -1.78 27.97 8.76
CA ASN A 96 -1.20 29.09 8.02
C ASN A 96 0.06 28.75 7.17
N VAL A 97 0.19 27.51 6.69
CA VAL A 97 1.17 27.19 5.65
C VAL A 97 0.65 27.60 4.27
N VAL A 98 1.56 28.02 3.38
CA VAL A 98 1.23 28.41 1.99
C VAL A 98 1.10 27.19 1.09
N VAL A 99 1.83 26.12 1.42
CA VAL A 99 1.80 24.83 0.70
C VAL A 99 1.60 23.77 1.77
N GLY A 100 0.60 22.93 1.58
CA GLY A 100 0.31 21.79 2.44
C GLY A 100 1.38 20.70 2.39
N THR A 101 1.25 19.74 3.29
CA THR A 101 2.11 18.55 3.30
C THR A 101 1.72 17.64 2.16
N PRO A 102 2.67 17.17 1.34
CA PRO A 102 2.38 16.26 0.25
C PRO A 102 1.69 14.97 0.71
N LEU A 103 0.83 14.44 -0.17
CA LEU A 103 0.29 13.09 -0.05
C LEU A 103 1.32 12.11 -0.62
N ILE A 104 1.66 11.06 0.13
CA ILE A 104 2.68 10.08 -0.28
C ILE A 104 2.04 8.77 -0.70
N LEU A 105 2.55 8.18 -1.78
CA LEU A 105 2.08 6.91 -2.32
C LEU A 105 3.09 5.81 -1.97
N VAL A 106 2.60 4.72 -1.39
CA VAL A 106 3.40 3.61 -0.89
C VAL A 106 2.90 2.29 -1.45
N ASP A 107 3.83 1.45 -1.90
CA ASP A 107 3.57 0.07 -2.29
C ASP A 107 3.12 -0.76 -1.06
N PRO A 108 1.96 -1.44 -1.11
CA PRO A 108 1.43 -2.19 0.03
C PRO A 108 2.20 -3.48 0.37
N ASP A 109 2.95 -4.04 -0.59
CA ASP A 109 3.67 -5.31 -0.47
C ASP A 109 5.09 -5.10 0.06
N PHE A 110 5.77 -4.04 -0.39
CA PHE A 110 7.17 -3.76 -0.10
C PHE A 110 7.39 -2.55 0.83
N ASN A 111 6.35 -1.75 1.09
CA ASN A 111 6.43 -0.49 1.85
C ASN A 111 7.43 0.51 1.24
N GLU A 112 7.49 0.60 -0.10
CA GLU A 112 8.37 1.53 -0.81
C GLU A 112 7.58 2.74 -1.30
N VAL A 113 8.19 3.93 -1.29
CA VAL A 113 7.57 5.12 -1.87
C VAL A 113 7.62 5.05 -3.39
N ILE A 114 6.44 5.06 -4.00
CA ILE A 114 6.25 4.91 -5.45
C ILE A 114 5.74 6.19 -6.13
N GLY A 115 5.42 7.23 -5.33
CA GLY A 115 4.92 8.49 -5.86
C GLY A 115 4.51 9.47 -4.76
N TYR A 116 4.07 10.65 -5.19
CA TYR A 116 3.48 11.66 -4.32
C TYR A 116 2.51 12.56 -5.09
N MET A 117 1.72 13.35 -4.36
CA MET A 117 1.00 14.51 -4.87
C MET A 117 1.37 15.70 -3.99
N ALA A 118 1.85 16.78 -4.61
CA ALA A 118 2.23 17.99 -3.89
C ALA A 118 1.04 18.53 -3.08
N GLY A 119 1.32 19.14 -1.93
CA GLY A 119 0.29 19.80 -1.15
C GLY A 119 -0.29 21.01 -1.89
N GLU A 120 -1.58 21.26 -1.68
CA GLU A 120 -2.27 22.48 -2.15
C GLU A 120 -1.95 23.71 -1.29
#